data_AF-A0A0T5Z749-F1
#
_entry.id   AF-A0A0T5Z749-F1
#
_cell.length_a   1.000
_cell.length_b   1.000
_cell.length_c   1.000
_cell.angle_alpha   90.00
_cell.angle_beta   90.00
_cell.angle_gamma   90.00
#
_symmetry.space_group_name_H-M   'P 1'
#
loop_
_entity.id
_entity.type
_entity.pdbx_description
1 polymer ?
#
loop_
_entity_poly.entity_id
_entity_poly.type
_entity_poly.pdbx_seq_one_letter_code
_entity_poly.pdbx_strand_id
1 'polypeptide(L)'
;MKRSIRWLLLSLVLFWLCAQAADDEPEWLYTMRPGDNLWSLAQRYLGDGGASVKLQRYNQIDAATKIPPGTRIHIPLSWMQQQPAVARVVQLRGDVVLQHSGRQPEPLTLGGRLWMGDSLELGEAASVTIELADGSRLLLGPGSHITMDRLSAYG
;
A
#
# COMPACT_ATOMS: atom_id res chain seq x y z
N MET A 1 -0.22 -63.85 -1.48
CA MET A 1 -0.47 -62.61 -0.71
C MET A 1 0.68 -61.62 -0.89
N LYS A 2 0.57 -60.69 -1.85
CA LYS A 2 1.57 -59.62 -2.08
C LYS A 2 0.81 -58.44 -2.69
N ARG A 3 0.59 -57.35 -1.95
CA ARG A 3 0.26 -55.98 -2.47
C ARG A 3 -0.09 -55.02 -1.31
N SER A 4 0.88 -54.74 -0.44
CA SER A 4 0.67 -53.77 0.66
C SER A 4 1.93 -52.94 0.96
N ILE A 5 2.60 -52.38 -0.07
CA ILE A 5 3.78 -51.50 0.11
C ILE A 5 3.81 -50.34 -0.89
N ARG A 6 2.69 -50.05 -1.56
CA ARG A 6 2.57 -48.94 -2.53
C ARG A 6 1.93 -47.67 -1.98
N TRP A 7 1.62 -47.62 -0.69
CA TRP A 7 0.87 -46.51 -0.07
C TRP A 7 1.69 -45.59 0.83
N LEU A 8 3.00 -45.84 0.99
CA LEU A 8 3.87 -45.06 1.89
C LEU A 8 4.79 -44.05 1.19
N LEU A 9 4.78 -43.98 -0.15
CA LEU A 9 5.59 -43.03 -0.92
C LEU A 9 4.81 -41.81 -1.44
N LEU A 10 3.50 -41.72 -1.16
CA LEU A 10 2.64 -40.65 -1.70
C LEU A 10 2.23 -39.59 -0.66
N SER A 11 2.74 -39.64 0.57
CA SER A 11 2.42 -38.66 1.62
C SER A 11 3.51 -37.60 1.83
N LEU A 12 4.74 -37.83 1.35
CA LEU A 12 5.86 -36.91 1.61
C LEU A 12 6.03 -35.81 0.55
N VAL A 13 5.34 -35.88 -0.59
CA VAL A 13 5.41 -34.85 -1.65
C VAL A 13 4.34 -33.78 -1.49
N LEU A 14 3.24 -34.06 -0.77
CA LEU A 14 2.13 -33.11 -0.63
C LEU A 14 2.35 -32.00 0.40
N PHE A 15 3.39 -32.10 1.24
CA PHE A 15 3.67 -31.09 2.28
C PHE A 15 4.64 -30.00 1.82
N TRP A 16 5.00 -29.98 0.53
CA TRP A 16 5.85 -28.95 -0.08
C TRP A 16 5.06 -27.99 -0.99
N LEU A 17 3.75 -27.93 -0.80
CA LEU A 17 2.87 -26.92 -1.39
C LEU A 17 2.40 -25.93 -0.31
N CYS A 18 3.26 -25.62 0.66
CA CYS A 18 3.04 -24.47 1.53
C CYS A 18 3.26 -23.21 0.69
N ALA A 19 2.14 -22.65 0.24
CA ALA A 19 1.89 -21.23 0.11
C ALA A 19 3.10 -20.41 -0.36
N GLN A 20 3.28 -20.31 -1.67
CA GLN A 20 3.81 -19.05 -2.21
C GLN A 20 2.73 -18.00 -1.94
N ALA A 21 2.82 -17.35 -0.78
CA ALA A 21 2.21 -16.03 -0.63
C ALA A 21 2.87 -15.19 -1.74
N ALA A 22 2.07 -14.73 -2.69
CA ALA A 22 2.56 -13.67 -3.57
C ALA A 22 2.99 -12.54 -2.63
N ASP A 23 4.26 -12.15 -2.70
CA ASP A 23 4.72 -10.90 -2.13
C ASP A 23 3.91 -9.80 -2.83
N ASP A 24 2.78 -9.43 -2.24
CA ASP A 24 1.99 -8.29 -2.68
C ASP A 24 2.76 -7.08 -2.18
N GLU A 25 3.75 -6.66 -2.97
CA GLU A 25 4.54 -5.50 -2.64
C GLU A 25 3.58 -4.31 -2.54
N PRO A 26 3.54 -3.60 -1.38
CA PRO A 26 2.60 -2.52 -1.22
C PRO A 26 2.86 -1.47 -2.31
N GLU A 27 1.79 -1.05 -2.97
CA GLU A 27 1.82 -0.15 -4.11
C GLU A 27 0.94 1.08 -3.87
N TRP A 28 1.36 2.22 -4.42
CA TRP A 28 0.59 3.45 -4.45
C TRP A 28 -0.04 3.67 -5.82
N LEU A 29 -1.36 3.89 -5.83
CA LEU A 29 -2.11 4.15 -7.05
C LEU A 29 -2.24 5.65 -7.31
N TYR A 30 -1.46 6.17 -8.24
CA TYR A 30 -1.52 7.56 -8.65
C TYR A 30 -2.54 7.78 -9.77
N THR A 31 -3.41 8.78 -9.62
CA THR A 31 -4.30 9.22 -10.71
C THR A 31 -3.68 10.39 -11.45
N MET A 32 -3.41 10.19 -12.74
CA MET A 32 -2.83 11.17 -13.64
C MET A 32 -3.66 12.46 -13.68
N ARG A 33 -3.03 13.61 -13.45
CA ARG A 33 -3.67 14.93 -13.55
C ARG A 33 -3.38 15.56 -14.92
N PRO A 34 -4.18 16.56 -15.35
CA PRO A 34 -3.87 17.32 -16.55
C PRO A 34 -2.47 17.93 -16.48
N GLY A 35 -1.64 17.64 -17.50
CA GLY A 35 -0.25 18.10 -17.57
C GLY A 35 0.80 17.14 -17.02
N ASP A 36 0.40 16.05 -16.35
CA ASP A 36 1.34 15.03 -15.88
C ASP A 36 1.86 14.15 -17.03
N ASN A 37 3.05 13.60 -16.84
CA ASN A 37 3.60 12.51 -17.63
C ASN A 37 4.44 11.58 -16.74
N LEU A 38 4.81 10.39 -17.25
CA LEU A 38 5.60 9.42 -16.47
C LEU A 38 6.97 9.95 -16.05
N TRP A 39 7.59 10.83 -16.85
CA TRP A 39 8.87 11.44 -16.48
C TRP A 39 8.71 12.34 -15.26
N SER A 40 7.73 13.24 -15.25
CA SER A 40 7.47 14.12 -14.10
C SER A 40 7.06 13.32 -12.86
N LEU A 41 6.34 12.22 -13.06
CA LEU A 41 5.93 11.32 -11.98
C LEU A 41 7.13 10.59 -11.36
N ALA A 42 7.98 10.00 -12.20
CA ALA A 42 9.20 9.34 -11.77
C ALA A 42 10.16 10.31 -11.09
N GLN A 43 10.35 11.51 -11.65
CA GLN A 43 11.20 12.53 -11.05
C GLN A 43 10.69 12.98 -9.68
N ARG A 44 9.37 13.09 -9.49
CA ARG A 44 8.77 13.56 -8.23
C ARG A 44 8.78 12.49 -7.13
N TYR A 45 8.43 11.26 -7.47
CA TYR A 45 8.16 10.22 -6.46
C TYR A 45 9.28 9.19 -6.34
N LEU A 46 9.97 8.88 -7.43
CA LEU A 46 11.14 7.99 -7.45
C LEU A 46 12.45 8.78 -7.40
N GLY A 47 12.39 10.11 -7.50
CA GLY A 47 13.53 11.03 -7.48
C GLY A 47 14.45 10.95 -8.70
N ASP A 48 14.10 10.13 -9.70
CA ASP A 48 14.82 9.97 -10.96
C ASP A 48 13.83 9.92 -12.12
N GLY A 49 13.83 10.95 -12.98
CA GLY A 49 13.01 10.97 -14.20
C GLY A 49 13.35 9.85 -15.20
N GLY A 50 14.57 9.32 -15.17
CA GLY A 50 15.00 8.17 -15.96
C GLY A 50 14.27 6.88 -15.60
N ALA A 51 13.78 6.77 -14.35
CA ALA A 51 12.98 5.63 -13.91
C ALA A 51 11.58 5.56 -14.56
N SER A 52 11.17 6.57 -15.33
CA SER A 52 9.91 6.56 -16.09
C SER A 52 9.77 5.35 -17.02
N VAL A 53 10.87 4.87 -17.64
CA VAL A 53 10.85 3.67 -18.48
C VAL A 53 10.59 2.40 -17.66
N LYS A 54 11.14 2.34 -16.44
CA LYS A 54 10.87 1.24 -15.50
C LYS A 54 9.41 1.25 -15.06
N LEU A 55 8.90 2.45 -14.71
CA LEU A 55 7.51 2.65 -14.31
C LEU A 55 6.51 2.34 -15.43
N GLN A 56 6.85 2.72 -16.67
CA GLN A 56 6.07 2.39 -17.87
C GLN A 56 5.92 0.88 -18.04
N ARG A 57 7.03 0.12 -17.96
CA ARG A 57 7.02 -1.34 -18.10
C ARG A 57 6.23 -2.01 -16.98
N TYR A 58 6.38 -1.52 -15.74
CA TYR A 58 5.65 -2.03 -14.59
C TYR A 58 4.13 -1.89 -14.79
N ASN A 59 3.69 -0.75 -15.30
CA ASN A 59 2.28 -0.47 -15.59
C ASN A 59 1.79 -1.03 -16.93
N GLN A 60 2.62 -1.76 -17.66
CA GLN A 60 2.30 -2.35 -18.97
C GLN A 60 1.79 -1.30 -19.99
N ILE A 61 2.36 -0.09 -19.94
CA ILE A 61 1.97 1.01 -20.83
C ILE A 61 2.85 0.97 -22.09
N ASP A 62 2.25 0.89 -23.27
CA ASP A 62 3.00 0.92 -24.53
C ASP A 62 3.76 2.23 -24.73
N ALA A 63 4.94 2.15 -25.38
CA ALA A 63 5.83 3.29 -25.60
C ALA A 63 5.19 4.44 -26.42
N ALA A 64 4.24 4.11 -27.31
CA ALA A 64 3.54 5.09 -28.16
C ALA A 64 2.25 5.64 -27.53
N THR A 65 1.84 5.13 -26.36
CA THR A 65 0.56 5.48 -25.76
C THR A 65 0.63 6.82 -25.05
N LYS A 66 -0.22 7.77 -25.47
CA LYS A 66 -0.51 8.96 -24.68
C LYS A 66 -1.37 8.54 -23.49
N ILE A 67 -0.90 8.83 -22.28
CA ILE A 67 -1.62 8.53 -21.05
C ILE A 67 -2.63 9.66 -20.80
N PRO A 68 -3.95 9.41 -20.86
CA PRO A 68 -4.93 10.43 -20.58
C PRO A 68 -4.95 10.80 -19.08
N PRO A 69 -5.38 12.02 -18.73
CA PRO A 69 -5.74 12.34 -17.34
C PRO A 69 -6.79 11.35 -16.81
N GLY A 70 -6.72 11.03 -15.53
CA GLY A 70 -7.56 10.02 -14.88
C GLY A 70 -7.02 8.60 -14.95
N THR A 71 -5.99 8.31 -15.77
CA THR A 71 -5.34 6.99 -15.76
C THR A 71 -4.70 6.73 -14.40
N ARG A 72 -4.91 5.50 -13.90
CA ARG A 72 -4.33 5.01 -12.66
C ARG A 72 -2.97 4.37 -12.95
N ILE A 73 -1.94 4.83 -12.25
CA ILE A 73 -0.56 4.38 -12.36
C ILE A 73 -0.16 3.74 -11.03
N HIS A 74 0.16 2.45 -11.07
CA HIS A 74 0.68 1.68 -9.96
C HIS A 74 2.17 2.01 -9.75
N ILE A 75 2.52 2.41 -8.53
CA ILE A 75 3.88 2.77 -8.14
C ILE A 75 4.28 1.92 -6.93
N PRO A 76 5.21 0.97 -7.07
CA PRO A 76 5.68 0.16 -5.94
C PRO A 76 6.29 1.04 -4.86
N LEU A 77 5.89 0.84 -3.59
CA LEU A 77 6.38 1.68 -2.49
C LEU A 77 7.89 1.53 -2.29
N SER A 78 8.49 0.37 -2.62
CA SER A 78 9.95 0.20 -2.51
C SER A 78 10.74 1.08 -3.48
N TRP A 79 10.10 1.60 -4.55
CA TRP A 79 10.75 2.47 -5.52
C TRP A 79 10.66 3.94 -5.12
N MET A 80 9.81 4.29 -4.16
CA MET A 80 9.54 5.67 -3.79
C MET A 80 10.65 6.21 -2.89
N GLN A 81 11.34 7.26 -3.35
CA GLN A 81 12.35 7.94 -2.52
C GLN A 81 11.71 8.74 -1.38
N GLN A 82 10.45 9.16 -1.54
CA GLN A 82 9.65 9.80 -0.51
C GLN A 82 8.27 9.16 -0.53
N GLN A 83 7.93 8.42 0.52
CA GLN A 83 6.55 7.97 0.72
C GLN A 83 5.70 9.22 1.01
N PRO A 84 4.70 9.54 0.19
CA PRO A 84 3.84 10.68 0.46
C PRO A 84 3.14 10.43 1.79
N ALA A 85 3.19 11.42 2.68
CA ALA A 85 2.27 11.44 3.81
C ALA A 85 0.86 11.59 3.21
N VAL A 86 0.06 10.54 3.34
CA VAL A 86 -1.28 10.50 2.78
C VAL A 86 -2.32 11.03 3.75
N ALA A 87 -1.99 11.06 5.04
CA ALA A 87 -2.87 11.62 6.03
C ALA A 87 -2.12 12.24 7.22
N ARG A 88 -2.83 13.09 7.96
CA ARG A 88 -2.40 13.67 9.23
C ARG A 88 -3.47 13.43 10.28
N VAL A 89 -3.06 13.03 11.48
CA VAL A 89 -3.97 12.86 12.61
C VAL A 89 -4.39 14.23 13.14
N VAL A 90 -5.67 14.58 12.96
CA VAL A 90 -6.23 15.86 13.43
C VAL A 90 -7.03 15.72 14.72
N GLN A 91 -7.48 14.52 15.05
CA GLN A 91 -8.10 14.21 16.33
C GLN A 91 -7.76 12.77 16.71
N LEU A 92 -7.44 12.55 17.99
CA LEU A 92 -7.11 11.24 18.53
C LEU A 92 -7.74 11.09 19.91
N ARG A 93 -8.42 9.96 20.14
CA ARG A 93 -8.99 9.59 21.43
C ARG A 93 -8.82 8.08 21.65
N GLY A 94 -8.40 7.70 22.84
CA GLY A 94 -8.14 6.30 23.20
C GLY A 94 -6.84 5.77 22.62
N ASP A 95 -6.62 4.46 22.76
CA ASP A 95 -5.40 3.79 22.33
C ASP A 95 -5.50 3.40 20.87
N VAL A 96 -4.57 3.93 20.06
CA VAL A 96 -4.43 3.60 18.65
C VAL A 96 -2.99 3.22 18.40
N VAL A 97 -2.78 2.06 17.79
CA VAL A 97 -1.45 1.55 17.43
C VAL A 97 -1.24 1.77 15.95
N LEU A 98 -0.09 2.37 15.62
CA LEU A 98 0.42 2.54 14.27
C LEU A 98 1.46 1.46 14.00
N GLN A 99 1.30 0.76 12.89
CA GLN A 99 2.24 -0.23 12.40
C GLN A 99 2.78 0.25 11.05
N HIS A 100 4.05 0.63 11.02
CA HIS A 100 4.76 0.95 9.78
C HIS A 100 5.39 -0.32 9.18
N SER A 101 5.52 -0.36 7.85
CA SER A 101 6.18 -1.47 7.17
C SER A 101 7.62 -1.64 7.66
N GLY A 102 7.90 -2.80 8.28
CA GLY A 102 9.25 -3.15 8.76
C GLY A 102 9.70 -2.49 10.08
N ARG A 103 8.83 -1.76 10.81
CA ARG A 103 9.15 -1.21 12.14
C ARG A 103 8.34 -1.91 13.23
N GLN A 104 8.72 -1.71 14.50
CA GLN A 104 7.88 -2.14 15.62
C GLN A 104 6.62 -1.25 15.71
N PRO A 105 5.48 -1.81 16.14
CA PRO A 105 4.27 -1.02 16.36
C PRO A 105 4.52 0.07 17.40
N GLU A 106 4.01 1.26 17.13
CA GLU A 106 4.16 2.45 17.98
C GLU A 106 2.80 3.09 18.29
N PRO A 107 2.63 3.74 19.45
CA PRO A 107 1.40 4.45 19.74
C PRO A 107 1.24 5.66 18.81
N LEU A 108 0.05 5.81 18.23
CA LEU A 108 -0.27 6.95 17.38
C LEU A 108 -0.31 8.24 18.20
N THR A 109 0.13 9.36 17.61
CA THR A 109 0.14 10.67 18.27
C THR A 109 -0.66 11.71 17.49
N LEU A 110 -1.24 12.67 18.21
CA LEU A 110 -1.94 13.80 17.59
C LEU A 110 -0.96 14.63 16.75
N GLY A 111 -1.35 14.97 15.52
CA GLY A 111 -0.46 15.63 14.55
C GLY A 111 0.51 14.67 13.84
N GLY A 112 0.51 13.38 14.20
CA GLY A 112 1.27 12.34 13.50
C GLY A 112 0.91 12.29 12.02
N ARG A 113 1.90 11.98 11.18
CA ARG A 113 1.71 11.77 9.74
C ARG A 113 1.61 10.27 9.48
N LEU A 114 0.68 9.92 8.61
CA LEU A 114 0.47 8.57 8.14
C LEU A 114 0.97 8.48 6.70
N TRP A 115 1.83 7.50 6.46
CA TRP A 115 2.41 7.20 5.16
C TRP A 115 1.67 6.05 4.49
N MET A 116 1.92 5.88 3.20
CA MET A 116 1.41 4.70 2.48
C MET A 116 2.03 3.41 3.04
N GLY A 117 1.21 2.38 3.15
CA GLY A 117 1.55 1.10 3.77
C GLY A 117 1.40 1.07 5.29
N ASP A 118 1.18 2.21 5.96
CA ASP A 118 0.91 2.23 7.40
C ASP A 118 -0.42 1.55 7.70
N SER A 119 -0.48 0.73 8.75
CA SER A 119 -1.74 0.22 9.29
C SER A 119 -2.03 0.79 10.67
N LEU A 120 -3.32 1.03 10.92
CA LEU A 120 -3.85 1.53 12.18
C LEU A 120 -4.75 0.48 12.81
N GLU A 121 -4.50 0.19 14.07
CA GLU A 121 -5.36 -0.64 14.93
C GLU A 121 -5.95 0.23 16.03
N LEU A 122 -7.28 0.35 16.03
CA LEU A 122 -8.02 1.13 17.02
C LEU A 122 -8.56 0.22 18.11
N GLY A 123 -8.30 0.56 19.38
CA GLY A 123 -8.91 -0.11 20.52
C GLY A 123 -10.44 0.06 20.62
N GLU A 124 -11.07 -0.66 21.54
CA GLU A 124 -12.54 -0.74 21.68
C GLU A 124 -13.23 0.57 22.12
N ALA A 125 -12.47 1.54 22.62
CA ALA A 125 -12.95 2.88 22.97
C ALA A 125 -12.23 3.99 22.18
N ALA A 126 -11.51 3.62 21.12
CA ALA A 126 -10.69 4.54 20.36
C ALA A 126 -11.44 5.16 19.18
N SER A 127 -11.12 6.41 18.88
CA SER A 127 -11.57 7.09 17.67
C SER A 127 -10.47 8.02 17.17
N VAL A 128 -10.23 8.01 15.86
CA VAL A 128 -9.24 8.90 15.24
C VAL A 128 -9.89 9.62 14.07
N THR A 129 -9.61 10.90 13.91
CA THR A 129 -9.92 11.64 12.69
C THR A 129 -8.61 11.95 12.00
N ILE A 130 -8.52 11.53 10.74
CA ILE A 130 -7.38 11.79 9.87
C ILE A 130 -7.80 12.78 8.77
N GLU A 131 -6.94 13.73 8.47
CA GLU A 131 -7.05 14.64 7.34
C GLU A 131 -6.16 14.11 6.22
N LEU A 132 -6.77 13.74 5.10
CA LEU A 132 -6.06 13.22 3.93
C LEU A 132 -5.34 14.35 3.18
N ALA A 133 -4.40 14.00 2.31
CA ALA A 133 -3.61 14.96 1.54
C ALA A 133 -4.46 15.85 0.58
N ASP A 134 -5.69 15.44 0.27
CA ASP A 134 -6.66 16.22 -0.49
C ASP A 134 -7.50 17.18 0.37
N GLY A 135 -7.28 17.20 1.69
CA GLY A 135 -8.01 18.01 2.67
C GLY A 135 -9.31 17.39 3.17
N SER A 136 -9.71 16.24 2.64
CA SER A 136 -10.86 15.49 3.16
C SER A 136 -10.56 14.91 4.54
N ARG A 137 -11.60 14.67 5.34
CA ARG A 137 -11.47 14.13 6.71
C ARG A 137 -12.19 12.80 6.82
N LEU A 138 -11.52 11.84 7.43
CA LEU A 138 -12.04 10.50 7.67
C LEU A 138 -12.06 10.23 9.17
N LEU A 139 -13.24 9.88 9.70
CA LEU A 139 -13.43 9.45 11.07
C LEU A 139 -13.39 7.93 11.13
N LEU A 140 -12.50 7.39 11.95
CA LEU A 140 -12.37 5.98 12.25
C LEU A 140 -12.93 5.71 13.65
N GLY A 141 -13.79 4.71 13.75
CA GLY A 141 -14.43 4.29 14.99
C GLY A 141 -13.74 3.09 15.65
N PRO A 142 -14.21 2.68 16.83
CA PRO A 142 -13.61 1.60 17.59
C PRO A 142 -13.55 0.27 16.82
N GLY A 143 -12.49 -0.52 17.06
CA GLY A 143 -12.30 -1.83 16.43
C GLY A 143 -12.01 -1.78 14.93
N SER A 144 -11.72 -0.61 14.38
CA SER A 144 -11.33 -0.47 12.97
C SER A 144 -9.86 -0.89 12.79
N HIS A 145 -9.61 -1.68 11.74
CA HIS A 145 -8.29 -1.88 11.17
C HIS A 145 -8.25 -1.23 9.80
N ILE A 146 -7.31 -0.31 9.58
CA ILE A 146 -7.18 0.44 8.34
C ILE A 146 -5.75 0.34 7.86
N THR A 147 -5.57 0.01 6.58
CA THR A 147 -4.28 0.15 5.90
C THR A 147 -4.33 1.40 5.02
N MET A 148 -3.24 2.15 5.01
CA MET A 148 -3.01 3.25 4.10
C MET A 148 -2.58 2.68 2.74
N ASP A 149 -3.50 2.07 2.00
CA ASP A 149 -3.27 1.49 0.66
C ASP A 149 -4.21 2.09 -0.40
N ARG A 150 -5.50 2.26 -0.04
CA ARG A 150 -6.64 2.49 -0.96
C ARG A 150 -7.52 3.66 -0.59
N LEU A 151 -7.20 4.43 0.44
CA LEU A 151 -7.97 5.61 0.83
C LEU A 151 -7.68 6.81 -0.10
N SER A 152 -8.04 6.65 -1.38
CA SER A 152 -8.54 7.77 -2.16
C SER A 152 -10.00 7.96 -1.74
N ALA A 153 -10.29 8.95 -0.89
CA ALA A 153 -11.67 9.35 -0.66
C ALA A 153 -12.20 9.96 -1.97
N TYR A 154 -12.73 9.12 -2.85
CA TYR A 154 -13.52 9.59 -3.96
C TYR A 154 -14.85 10.13 -3.40
N GLY A 155 -15.08 11.42 -3.59
CA GLY A 155 -16.43 11.94 -3.79
C GLY A 155 -16.93 11.60 -5.18
#